data_AF-A0A951MVL3-F1
#
_entry.id   AF-A0A951MVL3-F1
#
_cell.length_a   1.000
_cell.length_b   1.000
_cell.length_c   1.000
_cell.angle_alpha   90.00
_cell.angle_beta   90.00
_cell.angle_gamma   90.00
#
_symmetry.space_group_name_H-M   'P 1'
#
loop_
_entity.id
_entity.type
_entity.pdbx_description
1 polymer ?
#
loop_
_entity_poly.entity_id
_entity_poly.type
_entity_poly.pdbx_seq_one_letter_code
_entity_poly.pdbx_strand_id
1 'polypeptide(L)'
;MSPDRLREIARNLFESAKAGDERTLGEKAIGILAFQQLGGRCDVVSRAEGSDETWVLRLERGKATARLERERRKARQVPGTTVMLSDLEPDVLRVLTQRKVVDYLRGRRGPALARGDYSIEVVEGRSAELVTPEKPDGLRLEIPPRPTLWGRIEFALYVSPPDGRRRRVAVVGRAGTTIVDDIGEIEEFAQPPWTTGQVIGQVVFEALQQTAGRRAVLRDRDAFPVFVDAVKAVEPPIRRAAEKLAREVDARTADRLVDTLRKVFSRVLKELADLDNPMRTPVGDQPGEGALFEPAAPERATGSANESPEPKEPPGIPELADLDHNAADASPEPTPSEARPDRRRTTDLPSVSPDPAPGEARSRFEPDAGIVYYNDRHEDYLVVKDDEGGLLDYLATLVAKEYVVYNNPRAANDDFAEEMVRMLVRVRRHLPRRR
;
A
#
# COMPACT_ATOMS: atom_id res chain seq x y z
N MET A 1 -24.93 11.48 40.13
CA MET A 1 -24.34 10.95 41.38
C MET A 1 -24.98 11.65 42.56
N SER A 2 -25.16 10.97 43.69
CA SER A 2 -25.68 11.55 44.94
C SER A 2 -24.61 12.41 45.64
N PRO A 3 -24.98 13.30 46.58
CA PRO A 3 -24.01 14.03 47.41
C PRO A 3 -23.09 13.09 48.19
N ASP A 4 -23.60 11.98 48.71
CA ASP A 4 -22.79 11.00 49.46
C ASP A 4 -21.71 10.38 48.56
N ARG A 5 -22.09 10.01 47.33
CA ARG A 5 -21.15 9.49 46.32
C ARG A 5 -20.08 10.51 45.91
N LEU A 6 -20.44 11.80 45.87
CA LEU A 6 -19.46 12.87 45.64
C LEU A 6 -18.49 13.05 46.82
N ARG A 7 -18.96 12.89 48.07
CA ARG A 7 -18.06 12.91 49.26
C ARG A 7 -17.14 11.69 49.28
N GLU A 8 -17.65 10.52 48.92
CA GLU A 8 -16.86 9.29 48.81
C GLU A 8 -15.71 9.46 47.81
N ILE A 9 -16.00 9.91 46.58
CA ILE A 9 -14.98 10.18 45.54
C ILE A 9 -13.91 11.19 46.01
N ALA A 10 -14.29 12.16 46.84
CA ALA A 10 -13.38 13.19 47.35
C ALA A 10 -12.53 12.74 48.54
N ARG A 11 -13.01 11.78 49.35
CA ARG A 11 -12.32 11.26 50.54
C ARG A 11 -11.49 10.03 50.24
N ASN A 12 -12.05 9.12 49.46
CA ASN A 12 -11.51 7.78 49.21
C ASN A 12 -10.73 7.78 47.89
N LEU A 13 -9.76 8.68 47.78
CA LEU A 13 -8.72 8.57 46.76
C LEU A 13 -8.04 7.21 46.93
N PHE A 14 -7.63 6.58 45.82
CA PHE A 14 -7.09 5.21 45.73
C PHE A 14 -8.11 4.06 45.92
N GLU A 15 -9.31 4.28 46.47
CA GLU A 15 -10.36 3.25 46.54
C GLU A 15 -11.44 3.49 45.48
N SER A 16 -11.63 2.52 44.58
CA SER A 16 -12.67 2.62 43.55
C SER A 16 -13.77 1.62 43.77
N ALA A 17 -15.02 2.08 43.91
CA ALA A 17 -16.18 1.19 43.80
C ALA A 17 -16.46 0.70 42.35
N LYS A 18 -15.53 0.94 41.41
CA LYS A 18 -15.46 0.26 40.11
C LYS A 18 -14.41 -0.87 40.10
N ALA A 19 -13.64 -1.05 41.18
CA ALA A 19 -12.77 -2.21 41.30
C ALA A 19 -13.62 -3.48 41.33
N GLY A 20 -13.25 -4.47 40.50
CA GLY A 20 -14.02 -5.70 40.30
C GLY A 20 -14.99 -5.69 39.11
N ASP A 21 -15.41 -4.51 38.61
CA ASP A 21 -16.29 -4.44 37.42
C ASP A 21 -15.51 -4.66 36.13
N GLU A 22 -15.83 -5.75 35.41
CA GLU A 22 -15.20 -6.10 34.14
C GLU A 22 -15.46 -5.11 33.01
N ARG A 23 -16.54 -4.31 33.10
CA ARG A 23 -16.95 -3.38 32.06
C ARG A 23 -16.37 -1.97 32.25
N THR A 24 -15.76 -1.64 33.39
CA THR A 24 -15.25 -0.28 33.62
C THR A 24 -13.80 -0.20 34.10
N LEU A 25 -13.03 0.68 33.43
CA LEU A 25 -11.59 0.92 33.64
C LEU A 25 -11.23 1.59 35.00
N GLY A 26 -12.15 1.61 35.96
CA GLY A 26 -12.16 2.61 37.03
C GLY A 26 -11.24 2.35 38.24
N GLU A 27 -10.45 1.28 38.22
CA GLU A 27 -9.90 0.59 39.40
C GLU A 27 -9.11 1.48 40.39
N LYS A 28 -8.25 2.37 39.91
CA LYS A 28 -7.23 3.03 40.76
C LYS A 28 -7.69 4.30 41.48
N ALA A 29 -8.92 4.76 41.24
CA ALA A 29 -9.56 5.99 41.77
C ALA A 29 -8.82 7.36 41.62
N ILE A 30 -7.53 7.38 41.26
CA ILE A 30 -6.74 8.62 41.11
C ILE A 30 -7.04 9.43 39.83
N GLY A 31 -7.79 8.86 38.89
CA GLY A 31 -7.96 9.43 37.54
C GLY A 31 -8.57 10.84 37.51
N ILE A 32 -9.35 11.21 38.52
CA ILE A 32 -9.92 12.55 38.65
C ILE A 32 -8.84 13.62 38.88
N LEU A 33 -7.75 13.29 39.59
CA LEU A 33 -6.67 14.22 39.96
C LEU A 33 -5.83 14.68 38.75
N ALA A 34 -5.93 13.99 37.62
CA ALA A 34 -5.25 14.35 36.37
C ALA A 34 -5.65 15.76 35.86
N PHE A 35 -6.78 16.32 36.32
CA PHE A 35 -7.17 17.71 36.01
C PHE A 35 -6.07 18.73 36.31
N GLN A 36 -5.23 18.47 37.32
CA GLN A 36 -4.16 19.35 37.75
C GLN A 36 -3.05 19.50 36.70
N GLN A 37 -2.97 18.59 35.72
CA GLN A 37 -2.06 18.69 34.57
C GLN A 37 -2.63 19.58 33.44
N LEU A 38 -3.91 19.96 33.52
CA LEU A 38 -4.62 20.68 32.46
C LEU A 38 -5.02 22.10 32.89
N GLY A 39 -5.46 22.27 34.14
CA GLY A 39 -5.89 23.58 34.66
C GLY A 39 -5.84 23.72 36.18
N GLY A 40 -6.21 24.90 36.66
CA GLY A 40 -6.23 25.26 38.08
C GLY A 40 -7.42 24.70 38.84
N ARG A 41 -8.55 24.41 38.18
CA ARG A 41 -9.81 24.03 38.85
C ARG A 41 -10.61 22.98 38.08
N CYS A 42 -11.29 22.10 38.82
CA CYS A 42 -12.20 21.08 38.32
C CYS A 42 -13.51 21.08 39.13
N ASP A 43 -14.62 21.38 38.48
CA ASP A 43 -15.97 21.36 39.06
C ASP A 43 -16.76 20.17 38.49
N VAL A 44 -17.13 19.20 39.34
CA VAL A 44 -17.96 18.05 38.98
C VAL A 44 -19.41 18.34 39.37
N VAL A 45 -20.21 18.73 38.37
CA VAL A 45 -21.64 19.06 38.51
C VAL A 45 -22.47 17.81 38.25
N SER A 46 -23.17 17.29 39.25
CA SER A 46 -23.91 16.03 39.14
C SER A 46 -25.32 16.11 39.71
N ARG A 47 -26.26 15.43 39.05
CA ARG A 47 -27.63 15.17 39.52
C ARG A 47 -27.83 13.66 39.55
N ALA A 48 -28.39 13.13 40.64
CA ALA A 48 -28.74 11.72 40.74
C ALA A 48 -30.02 11.42 39.95
N GLU A 49 -30.17 10.18 39.50
CA GLU A 49 -31.45 9.69 39.00
C GLU A 49 -32.47 9.65 40.14
N GLY A 50 -33.74 9.94 39.85
CA GLY A 50 -34.79 10.08 40.87
C GLY A 50 -34.71 11.31 41.78
N SER A 51 -33.64 12.12 41.70
CA SER A 51 -33.49 13.35 42.50
C SER A 51 -33.77 14.61 41.68
N ASP A 52 -34.24 15.68 42.33
CA ASP A 52 -34.30 17.05 41.82
C ASP A 52 -33.01 17.86 42.11
N GLU A 53 -32.20 17.40 43.06
CA GLU A 53 -31.03 18.13 43.53
C GLU A 53 -29.82 18.01 42.58
N THR A 54 -29.16 19.15 42.34
CA THR A 54 -27.84 19.20 41.71
C THR A 54 -26.79 19.56 42.74
N TRP A 55 -25.67 18.84 42.72
CA TRP A 55 -24.54 19.02 43.63
C TRP A 55 -23.26 19.25 42.83
N VAL A 56 -22.37 20.08 43.38
CA VAL A 56 -21.10 20.44 42.76
C VAL A 56 -19.96 20.13 43.71
N LEU A 57 -19.09 19.20 43.31
CA LEU A 57 -17.82 18.94 43.95
C LEU A 57 -16.75 19.78 43.25
N ARG A 58 -16.09 20.68 43.97
CA ARG A 58 -14.99 21.51 43.47
C ARG A 58 -13.65 21.01 43.99
N LEU A 59 -12.70 20.89 43.07
CA LEU A 59 -11.31 20.54 43.29
C LEU A 59 -10.42 21.67 42.75
N GLU A 60 -9.38 22.04 43.50
CA GLU A 60 -8.46 23.12 43.14
C GLU A 60 -7.02 22.60 43.17
N ARG A 61 -6.21 23.00 42.19
CA ARG A 61 -4.82 22.53 42.03
C ARG A 61 -4.00 22.84 43.28
N GLY A 62 -3.23 21.86 43.76
CA GLY A 62 -2.37 21.98 44.94
C GLY A 62 -3.12 22.02 46.28
N LYS A 63 -4.46 21.92 46.32
CA LYS A 63 -5.23 21.88 47.57
C LYS A 63 -5.67 20.46 47.90
N ALA A 64 -5.37 20.02 49.12
CA ALA A 64 -5.80 18.72 49.65
C ALA A 64 -7.29 18.67 50.04
N THR A 65 -7.98 19.82 50.06
CA THR A 65 -9.39 19.93 50.47
C THR A 65 -10.32 20.11 49.27
N ALA A 66 -11.33 19.25 49.17
CA ALA A 66 -12.45 19.44 48.23
C ALA A 66 -13.61 20.22 48.89
N ARG A 67 -14.42 20.93 48.09
CA ARG A 67 -15.66 21.59 48.53
C ARG A 67 -16.87 20.95 47.87
N LEU A 68 -17.93 20.67 48.62
CA LEU A 68 -19.20 20.14 48.10
C LEU A 68 -20.34 21.08 48.45
N GLU A 69 -21.04 21.58 47.44
CA GLU A 69 -22.13 22.55 47.57
C GLU A 69 -23.37 22.11 46.76
N ARG A 70 -24.57 22.49 47.19
CA ARG A 70 -25.81 22.31 46.41
C ARG A 70 -25.91 23.44 45.39
N GLU A 71 -25.97 23.09 44.11
CA GLU A 71 -26.09 24.04 43.01
C GLU A 71 -27.56 24.41 42.78
N ARG A 72 -27.87 25.69 42.99
CA ARG A 72 -29.23 26.25 42.91
C ARG A 72 -29.42 27.21 41.73
N ARG A 73 -28.35 27.76 41.16
CA ARG A 73 -28.40 28.75 40.07
C ARG A 73 -28.32 28.09 38.70
N LYS A 74 -27.54 27.01 38.58
CA LYS A 74 -27.35 26.22 37.35
C LYS A 74 -27.64 24.73 37.59
N ALA A 75 -28.77 24.45 38.25
CA ALA A 75 -29.23 23.09 38.48
C ALA A 75 -29.43 22.34 37.14
N ARG A 76 -29.03 21.07 37.08
CA ARG A 76 -29.22 20.23 35.91
C ARG A 76 -30.69 19.87 35.75
N GLN A 77 -31.22 20.01 34.55
CA GLN A 77 -32.61 19.60 34.23
C GLN A 77 -32.77 18.09 34.10
N VAL A 78 -31.69 17.37 33.75
CA VAL A 78 -31.66 15.92 33.60
C VAL A 78 -30.61 15.27 34.51
N PRO A 79 -30.78 13.99 34.91
CA PRO A 79 -29.75 13.20 35.58
C PRO A 79 -28.41 13.18 34.82
N GLY A 80 -27.35 12.78 35.52
CA GLY A 80 -26.02 12.64 34.95
C GLY A 80 -25.00 13.62 35.53
N THR A 81 -23.85 13.74 34.86
CA THR A 81 -22.69 14.49 35.36
C THR A 81 -22.06 15.30 34.23
N THR A 82 -21.67 16.53 34.51
CA THR A 82 -20.77 17.34 33.69
C THR A 82 -19.54 17.67 34.52
N VAL A 83 -18.35 17.50 33.93
CA VAL A 83 -17.08 17.92 34.54
C VAL A 83 -16.62 19.16 33.80
N MET A 84 -16.38 20.25 34.52
CA MET A 84 -15.87 21.51 33.97
C MET A 84 -14.44 21.70 34.45
N LEU A 85 -13.52 21.87 33.50
CA LEU A 85 -12.15 22.29 33.78
C LEU A 85 -12.03 23.79 33.50
N SER A 86 -11.40 24.50 34.43
CA SER A 86 -11.21 25.95 34.37
C SER A 86 -9.76 26.30 34.70
N ASP A 87 -9.39 27.54 34.36
CA ASP A 87 -8.02 28.05 34.53
C ASP A 87 -7.01 27.16 33.79
N LEU A 88 -7.34 26.82 32.53
CA LEU A 88 -6.50 26.02 31.63
C LEU A 88 -5.27 26.81 31.19
N GLU A 89 -4.13 26.13 31.11
CA GLU A 89 -2.88 26.76 30.67
C GLU A 89 -2.88 27.06 29.16
N PRO A 90 -2.23 28.15 28.69
CA PRO A 90 -2.19 28.50 27.27
C PRO A 90 -1.65 27.39 26.36
N ASP A 91 -0.67 26.62 26.83
CA ASP A 91 -0.11 25.50 26.07
C ASP A 91 -1.04 24.27 26.03
N VAL A 92 -1.85 24.07 27.06
CA VAL A 92 -2.91 23.04 27.08
C VAL A 92 -3.99 23.39 26.05
N LEU A 93 -4.39 24.65 25.94
CA LEU A 93 -5.35 25.10 24.92
C LEU A 93 -4.86 24.85 23.49
N ARG A 94 -3.54 24.94 23.23
CA ARG A 94 -2.94 24.63 21.92
C ARG A 94 -3.03 23.15 21.52
N VAL A 95 -3.28 22.24 22.47
CA VAL A 95 -3.42 20.79 22.21
C VAL A 95 -4.85 20.27 22.31
N LEU A 96 -5.77 21.02 22.92
CA LEU A 96 -7.19 20.66 23.07
C LEU A 96 -8.10 21.15 21.93
N THR A 97 -7.62 21.19 20.69
CA THR A 97 -8.48 21.48 19.51
C THR A 97 -9.34 20.27 19.16
N GLN A 98 -10.53 20.47 18.56
CA GLN A 98 -11.48 19.41 18.20
C GLN A 98 -10.79 18.24 17.50
N ARG A 99 -10.04 18.53 16.41
CA ARG A 99 -9.30 17.52 15.66
C ARG A 99 -8.35 16.70 16.52
N LYS A 100 -7.52 17.34 17.35
CA LYS A 100 -6.54 16.63 18.21
C LYS A 100 -7.24 15.75 19.25
N VAL A 101 -8.35 16.22 19.82
CA VAL A 101 -9.16 15.47 20.79
C VAL A 101 -9.85 14.28 20.11
N VAL A 102 -10.42 14.46 18.91
CA VAL A 102 -11.00 13.37 18.11
C VAL A 102 -9.94 12.33 17.76
N ASP A 103 -8.79 12.74 17.20
CA ASP A 103 -7.71 11.83 16.81
C ASP A 103 -7.18 11.04 18.03
N TYR A 104 -7.00 11.68 19.18
CA TYR A 104 -6.63 11.03 20.44
C TYR A 104 -7.69 10.02 20.93
N LEU A 105 -8.97 10.39 20.89
CA LEU A 105 -10.06 9.51 21.34
C LEU A 105 -10.29 8.35 20.37
N ARG A 106 -10.12 8.56 19.05
CA ARG A 106 -10.16 7.52 18.01
C ARG A 106 -9.10 6.45 18.28
N GLY A 107 -7.84 6.84 18.51
CA GLY A 107 -6.77 5.89 18.84
C GLY A 107 -6.94 5.21 20.21
N ARG A 108 -7.28 5.98 21.26
CA ARG A 108 -7.31 5.45 22.63
C ARG A 108 -8.58 4.67 22.99
N ARG A 109 -9.71 4.97 22.33
CA ARG A 109 -11.04 4.38 22.57
C ARG A 109 -11.62 3.61 21.39
N GLY A 110 -10.94 3.58 20.23
CA GLY A 110 -11.33 2.83 19.03
C GLY A 110 -11.90 1.42 19.29
N PRO A 111 -11.29 0.57 20.14
CA PRO A 111 -11.79 -0.79 20.38
C PRO A 111 -13.18 -0.80 21.05
N ALA A 112 -13.40 0.08 22.04
CA ALA A 112 -14.68 0.21 22.74
C ALA A 112 -15.76 0.88 21.85
N LEU A 113 -15.37 1.87 21.04
CA LEU A 113 -16.25 2.50 20.04
C LEU A 113 -16.69 1.49 18.98
N ALA A 114 -15.80 0.60 18.53
CA ALA A 114 -16.09 -0.44 17.55
C ALA A 114 -17.04 -1.54 18.07
N ARG A 115 -17.03 -1.81 19.38
CA ARG A 115 -18.02 -2.69 20.04
C ARG A 115 -19.37 -2.02 20.28
N GLY A 116 -19.44 -0.69 20.22
CA GLY A 116 -20.63 0.08 20.57
C GLY A 116 -20.86 0.25 22.08
N ASP A 117 -19.82 0.11 22.91
CA ASP A 117 -19.94 0.24 24.37
C ASP A 117 -20.46 1.63 24.80
N TYR A 118 -20.16 2.66 23.99
CA TYR A 118 -20.64 4.04 24.11
C TYR A 118 -20.35 4.82 22.81
N SER A 119 -20.98 5.97 22.64
CA SER A 119 -20.61 6.98 21.64
C SER A 119 -19.87 8.15 22.27
N ILE A 120 -19.06 8.86 21.48
CA ILE A 120 -18.37 10.09 21.89
C ILE A 120 -18.58 11.15 20.80
N GLU A 121 -19.00 12.34 21.21
CA GLU A 121 -19.07 13.53 20.37
C GLU A 121 -18.10 14.59 20.92
N VAL A 122 -17.37 15.28 20.05
CA VAL A 122 -16.45 16.36 20.39
C VAL A 122 -16.93 17.66 19.75
N VAL A 123 -17.24 18.66 20.59
CA VAL A 123 -17.84 19.93 20.17
C VAL A 123 -16.88 21.09 20.43
N GLU A 124 -16.62 21.91 19.42
CA GLU A 124 -15.84 23.14 19.51
C GLU A 124 -16.62 24.31 18.88
N GLY A 125 -17.14 25.20 19.73
CA GLY A 125 -17.95 26.34 19.31
C GLY A 125 -19.29 25.92 18.67
N ARG A 126 -19.33 25.93 17.32
CA ARG A 126 -20.47 25.46 16.51
C ARG A 126 -20.19 24.17 15.74
N SER A 127 -18.94 23.67 15.78
CA SER A 127 -18.55 22.41 15.15
C SER A 127 -18.81 21.25 16.11
N ALA A 128 -19.31 20.13 15.61
CA ALA A 128 -19.47 18.88 16.34
C ALA A 128 -18.98 17.72 15.45
N GLU A 129 -18.20 16.81 16.01
CA GLU A 129 -17.68 15.63 15.32
C GLU A 129 -17.90 14.38 16.16
N LEU A 130 -18.53 13.36 15.57
CA LEU A 130 -18.71 12.05 16.18
C LEU A 130 -17.42 11.23 16.05
N VAL A 131 -16.85 10.77 17.15
CA VAL A 131 -15.63 9.96 17.15
C VAL A 131 -15.96 8.56 16.66
N THR A 132 -15.62 8.27 15.42
CA THR A 132 -15.68 6.94 14.82
C THR A 132 -14.35 6.20 14.97
N PRO A 133 -14.35 4.86 15.16
CA PRO A 133 -13.14 4.07 15.21
C PRO A 133 -12.41 4.09 13.86
N GLU A 134 -11.09 4.10 13.89
CA GLU A 134 -10.27 4.04 12.67
C GLU A 134 -10.44 2.67 12.00
N LYS A 135 -10.59 2.66 10.67
CA LYS A 135 -10.59 1.43 9.89
C LYS A 135 -9.15 1.10 9.50
N PRO A 136 -8.58 -0.04 9.93
CA PRO A 136 -7.23 -0.42 9.54
C PRO A 136 -7.10 -0.58 8.02
N ASP A 137 -5.99 -0.11 7.48
CA ASP A 137 -5.58 -0.29 6.08
C ASP A 137 -4.86 -1.64 5.89
N GLY A 138 -4.90 -2.19 4.68
CA GLY A 138 -4.19 -3.43 4.30
C GLY A 138 -5.01 -4.73 4.36
N LEU A 139 -4.33 -5.83 4.06
CA LEU A 139 -4.88 -7.19 4.03
C LEU A 139 -5.04 -7.71 5.46
N ARG A 140 -6.28 -8.02 5.87
CA ARG A 140 -6.56 -8.67 7.16
C ARG A 140 -5.92 -10.07 7.21
N LEU A 141 -5.26 -10.39 8.33
CA LEU A 141 -4.77 -11.73 8.61
C LEU A 141 -5.81 -12.55 9.37
N GLU A 142 -6.14 -13.72 8.84
CA GLU A 142 -7.01 -14.70 9.49
C GLU A 142 -6.22 -15.49 10.56
N ILE A 143 -5.96 -14.83 11.68
CA ILE A 143 -5.30 -15.41 12.86
C ILE A 143 -6.38 -15.79 13.88
N PRO A 144 -6.54 -17.07 14.25
CA PRO A 144 -7.55 -17.47 15.22
C PRO A 144 -7.20 -16.93 16.62
N PRO A 145 -8.21 -16.57 17.45
CA PRO A 145 -7.97 -16.18 18.82
C PRO A 145 -7.40 -17.36 19.62
N ARG A 146 -6.45 -17.08 20.51
CA ARG A 146 -5.77 -18.09 21.32
C ARG A 146 -6.39 -18.17 22.72
N PRO A 147 -6.98 -19.30 23.14
CA PRO A 147 -7.42 -19.48 24.51
C PRO A 147 -6.22 -19.68 25.44
N THR A 148 -6.30 -19.10 26.65
CA THR A 148 -5.30 -19.23 27.72
C THR A 148 -6.03 -19.39 29.07
N LEU A 149 -5.31 -19.74 30.13
CA LEU A 149 -5.88 -19.82 31.49
C LEU A 149 -6.38 -18.46 32.03
N TRP A 150 -5.91 -17.35 31.45
CA TRP A 150 -6.28 -15.98 31.83
C TRP A 150 -7.26 -15.34 30.82
N GLY A 151 -7.90 -16.15 29.97
CA GLY A 151 -8.82 -15.69 28.94
C GLY A 151 -8.25 -15.79 27.53
N ARG A 152 -8.90 -15.12 26.57
CA ARG A 152 -8.56 -15.20 25.14
C ARG A 152 -7.66 -14.05 24.70
N ILE A 153 -6.71 -14.35 23.82
CA ILE A 153 -5.90 -13.36 23.11
C ILE A 153 -6.45 -13.27 21.68
N GLU A 154 -6.98 -12.11 21.30
CA GLU A 154 -7.58 -11.88 19.99
C GLU A 154 -6.67 -11.03 19.10
N PHE A 155 -6.54 -11.41 17.83
CA PHE A 155 -5.66 -10.75 16.87
C PHE A 155 -6.50 -10.09 15.77
N ALA A 156 -6.42 -8.77 15.66
CA ALA A 156 -6.99 -8.02 14.55
C ALA A 156 -5.85 -7.27 13.84
N LEU A 157 -5.08 -8.04 13.06
CA LEU A 157 -3.86 -7.59 12.40
C LEU A 157 -4.06 -7.50 10.88
N TYR A 158 -3.46 -6.48 10.29
CA TYR A 158 -3.54 -6.16 8.87
C TYR A 158 -2.13 -5.87 8.35
N VAL A 159 -1.87 -6.25 7.10
CA VAL A 159 -0.56 -6.09 6.46
C VAL A 159 -0.70 -5.29 5.17
N SER A 160 0.17 -4.29 5.01
CA SER A 160 0.28 -3.45 3.81
C SER A 160 1.68 -3.58 3.20
N PRO A 161 1.86 -3.20 1.91
CA PRO A 161 3.18 -3.01 1.32
C PRO A 161 3.96 -1.91 2.06
N PRO A 162 5.30 -1.89 1.98
CA PRO A 162 6.09 -0.79 2.52
C PRO A 162 5.87 0.47 1.66
N ASP A 163 5.31 1.53 2.25
CA ASP A 163 4.97 2.80 1.58
C ASP A 163 5.46 4.04 2.37
N GLY A 164 6.40 3.82 3.30
CA GLY A 164 6.93 4.85 4.19
C GLY A 164 5.99 5.30 5.33
N ARG A 165 4.73 4.83 5.39
CA ARG A 165 3.81 5.18 6.49
C ARG A 165 4.15 4.41 7.76
N ARG A 166 4.18 5.10 8.90
CA ARG A 166 4.40 4.48 10.22
C ARG A 166 3.13 3.78 10.74
N ARG A 167 2.90 2.56 10.26
CA ARG A 167 1.91 1.62 10.83
C ARG A 167 2.40 1.05 12.17
N ARG A 168 1.46 0.74 13.05
CA ARG A 168 1.67 0.28 14.42
C ARG A 168 0.58 -0.68 14.86
N VAL A 169 0.91 -1.56 15.78
CA VAL A 169 -0.04 -2.51 16.39
C VAL A 169 -0.26 -2.12 17.84
N ALA A 170 -1.50 -1.82 18.20
CA ALA A 170 -1.88 -1.46 19.56
C ALA A 170 -2.01 -2.72 20.45
N VAL A 171 -1.62 -2.62 21.73
CA VAL A 171 -1.93 -3.63 22.74
C VAL A 171 -3.13 -3.15 23.55
N VAL A 172 -4.23 -3.91 23.53
CA VAL A 172 -5.52 -3.52 24.11
C VAL A 172 -5.87 -4.43 25.29
N GLY A 173 -6.13 -3.83 26.44
CA GLY A 173 -6.53 -4.55 27.67
C GLY A 173 -8.01 -4.45 27.98
N ARG A 174 -8.33 -4.73 29.25
CA ARG A 174 -9.68 -4.69 29.85
C ARG A 174 -10.52 -3.50 29.39
N ALA A 175 -11.80 -3.75 29.11
CA ALA A 175 -12.76 -2.75 28.64
C ALA A 175 -12.30 -2.00 27.37
N GLY A 176 -11.57 -2.68 26.47
CA GLY A 176 -11.14 -2.13 25.17
C GLY A 176 -10.26 -0.88 25.25
N THR A 177 -9.43 -0.78 26.30
CA THR A 177 -8.52 0.35 26.46
C THR A 177 -7.14 -0.02 25.92
N THR A 178 -6.65 0.77 24.97
CA THR A 178 -5.25 0.68 24.52
C THR A 178 -4.30 0.90 25.70
N ILE A 179 -3.42 -0.06 25.96
CA ILE A 179 -2.39 0.01 26.99
C ILE A 179 -1.14 0.70 26.43
N VAL A 180 -0.72 0.25 25.24
CA VAL A 180 0.45 0.70 24.46
C VAL A 180 -0.01 0.89 23.02
N ASP A 181 0.35 2.00 22.39
CA ASP A 181 -0.11 2.34 21.04
C ASP A 181 0.76 1.72 19.92
N ASP A 182 1.97 1.27 20.26
CA ASP A 182 2.94 0.61 19.37
C ASP A 182 3.59 -0.59 20.09
N ILE A 183 3.24 -1.82 19.70
CA ILE A 183 3.78 -3.04 20.31
C ILE A 183 5.31 -3.13 20.23
N GLY A 184 5.93 -2.45 19.26
CA GLY A 184 7.40 -2.35 19.15
C GLY A 184 8.06 -1.52 20.25
N GLU A 185 7.30 -0.80 21.09
CA GLU A 185 7.80 -0.17 22.32
C GLU A 185 8.01 -1.19 23.47
N ILE A 186 7.52 -2.42 23.32
CA ILE A 186 7.77 -3.53 24.24
C ILE A 186 9.03 -4.27 23.77
N GLU A 187 9.97 -4.44 24.68
CA GLU A 187 11.31 -5.00 24.47
C GLU A 187 11.32 -6.34 23.70
N GLU A 188 10.40 -7.26 24.03
CA GLU A 188 10.28 -8.57 23.37
C GLU A 188 9.87 -8.50 21.89
N PHE A 189 9.37 -7.35 21.43
CA PHE A 189 8.83 -7.12 20.08
C PHE A 189 9.50 -5.94 19.36
N ALA A 190 10.61 -5.41 19.89
CA ALA A 190 11.39 -4.31 19.30
C ALA A 190 12.19 -4.74 18.04
N GLN A 191 11.60 -5.59 17.19
CA GLN A 191 12.21 -6.26 16.05
C GLN A 191 11.17 -6.58 14.95
N PRO A 192 11.59 -6.91 13.71
CA PRO A 192 10.68 -7.33 12.66
C PRO A 192 9.89 -8.60 13.03
N PRO A 193 8.58 -8.67 12.78
CA PRO A 193 7.82 -7.85 11.82
C PRO A 193 7.26 -6.53 12.37
N TRP A 194 7.27 -6.30 13.68
CA TRP A 194 6.55 -5.18 14.30
C TRP A 194 7.13 -3.82 13.95
N THR A 195 8.44 -3.74 13.74
CA THR A 195 9.16 -2.49 13.42
C THR A 195 9.22 -2.14 11.93
N THR A 196 8.66 -2.96 11.02
CA THR A 196 8.82 -2.72 9.56
C THR A 196 7.88 -1.67 8.98
N GLY A 197 6.90 -1.17 9.74
CA GLY A 197 5.88 -0.23 9.24
C GLY A 197 4.85 -0.85 8.27
N GLN A 198 4.86 -2.17 8.12
CA GLN A 198 3.92 -2.91 7.26
C GLN A 198 2.70 -3.43 8.02
N VAL A 199 2.78 -3.59 9.35
CA VAL A 199 1.73 -4.20 10.18
C VAL A 199 0.95 -3.12 10.93
N ILE A 200 -0.38 -3.12 10.79
CA ILE A 200 -1.30 -2.27 11.55
C ILE A 200 -2.37 -3.12 12.24
N GLY A 201 -2.91 -2.62 13.35
CA GLY A 201 -4.08 -3.22 13.99
C GLY A 201 -3.94 -3.29 15.51
N GLN A 202 -4.44 -4.37 16.11
CA GLN A 202 -4.42 -4.56 17.56
C GLN A 202 -4.30 -6.02 17.98
N VAL A 203 -3.71 -6.23 19.16
CA VAL A 203 -3.80 -7.48 19.92
C VAL A 203 -4.58 -7.19 21.20
N VAL A 204 -5.68 -7.91 21.42
CA VAL A 204 -6.56 -7.73 22.59
C VAL A 204 -6.30 -8.86 23.58
N PHE A 205 -5.99 -8.52 24.84
CA PHE A 205 -5.91 -9.48 25.94
C PHE A 205 -6.29 -8.83 27.26
N GLU A 206 -7.47 -9.15 27.78
CA GLU A 206 -8.06 -8.43 28.91
C GLU A 206 -7.35 -8.65 30.25
N ALA A 207 -6.59 -9.74 30.39
CA ALA A 207 -5.78 -10.02 31.58
C ALA A 207 -4.59 -9.05 31.74
N LEU A 208 -4.15 -8.38 30.66
CA LEU A 208 -3.04 -7.44 30.74
C LEU A 208 -3.44 -6.23 31.58
N GLN A 209 -2.73 -6.05 32.69
CA GLN A 209 -2.85 -4.86 33.51
C GLN A 209 -1.96 -3.73 32.98
N GLN A 210 -2.39 -2.50 33.23
CA GLN A 210 -1.64 -1.31 32.88
C GLN A 210 -0.95 -0.73 34.13
N THR A 211 0.28 -0.24 33.98
CA THR A 211 1.03 0.48 35.03
C THR A 211 0.26 1.69 35.61
N ALA A 212 0.61 2.17 36.81
CA ALA A 212 -0.07 3.31 37.43
C ALA A 212 -0.06 4.58 36.55
N GLY A 213 1.05 4.85 35.86
CA GLY A 213 1.21 5.97 34.92
C GLY A 213 0.50 5.82 33.56
N ARG A 214 -0.16 4.70 33.28
CA ARG A 214 -0.90 4.43 32.04
C ARG A 214 -0.12 4.46 30.71
N ARG A 215 1.18 4.15 30.77
CA ARG A 215 2.12 4.20 29.62
C ARG A 215 2.79 2.87 29.26
N ALA A 216 2.57 1.83 30.04
CA ALA A 216 3.18 0.51 29.82
C ALA A 216 2.31 -0.61 30.39
N VAL A 217 2.46 -1.81 29.83
CA VAL A 217 1.95 -3.07 30.39
C VAL A 217 2.64 -3.36 31.73
N LEU A 218 1.90 -3.88 32.71
CA LEU A 218 2.47 -4.43 33.93
C LEU A 218 3.04 -5.81 33.60
N ARG A 219 4.36 -6.00 33.74
CA ARG A 219 5.04 -7.29 33.52
C ARG A 219 4.85 -8.20 34.74
N ASP A 220 3.64 -8.78 34.88
CA ASP A 220 3.37 -9.83 35.86
C ASP A 220 4.07 -11.16 35.48
N ARG A 221 3.98 -12.17 36.34
CA ARG A 221 4.66 -13.47 36.14
C ARG A 221 3.81 -14.52 35.42
N ASP A 222 2.54 -14.23 35.15
CA ASP A 222 1.52 -15.23 34.84
C ASP A 222 0.92 -15.00 33.44
N ALA A 223 0.25 -13.86 33.25
CA ALA A 223 -0.38 -13.48 32.00
C ALA A 223 0.61 -12.86 31.00
N PHE A 224 1.59 -12.07 31.46
CA PHE A 224 2.52 -11.39 30.56
C PHE A 224 3.43 -12.36 29.74
N PRO A 225 4.03 -13.43 30.30
CA PRO A 225 4.78 -14.40 29.50
C PRO A 225 3.93 -15.10 28.44
N VAL A 226 2.68 -15.42 28.78
CA VAL A 226 1.72 -16.10 27.90
C VAL A 226 1.28 -15.19 26.75
N PHE A 227 1.16 -13.89 27.00
CA PHE A 227 1.00 -12.88 25.95
C PHE A 227 2.22 -12.85 25.01
N VAL A 228 3.44 -12.86 25.57
CA VAL A 228 4.68 -12.87 24.76
C VAL A 228 4.74 -14.09 23.84
N ASP A 229 4.49 -15.29 24.35
CA ASP A 229 4.51 -16.52 23.56
C ASP A 229 3.42 -16.54 22.49
N ALA A 230 2.21 -16.07 22.82
CA ALA A 230 1.10 -16.00 21.88
C ALA A 230 1.37 -15.03 20.72
N VAL A 231 1.97 -13.87 20.99
CA VAL A 231 2.32 -12.86 19.96
C VAL A 231 3.51 -13.30 19.13
N LYS A 232 4.60 -13.82 19.73
CA LYS A 232 5.76 -14.33 18.98
C LYS A 232 5.37 -15.42 18.00
N ALA A 233 4.46 -16.31 18.41
CA ALA A 233 3.98 -17.39 17.56
C ALA A 233 3.01 -16.95 16.44
N VAL A 234 2.69 -15.65 16.29
CA VAL A 234 2.04 -15.09 15.09
C VAL A 234 3.00 -14.30 14.18
N GLU A 235 4.26 -14.12 14.56
CA GLU A 235 5.25 -13.45 13.70
C GLU A 235 5.52 -14.19 12.38
N PRO A 236 5.62 -15.54 12.32
CA PRO A 236 5.84 -16.24 11.07
C PRO A 236 4.74 -16.06 10.01
N PRO A 237 3.42 -16.19 10.30
CA PRO A 237 2.39 -15.91 9.30
C PRO A 237 2.32 -14.43 8.90
N ILE A 238 2.58 -13.48 9.81
CA ILE A 238 2.68 -12.04 9.48
C ILE A 238 3.79 -11.82 8.45
N ARG A 239 4.99 -12.36 8.70
CA ARG A 239 6.16 -12.23 7.81
C ARG A 239 5.87 -12.80 6.42
N ARG A 240 5.30 -14.01 6.35
CA ARG A 240 4.90 -14.66 5.08
C ARG A 240 3.88 -13.83 4.30
N ALA A 241 2.90 -13.23 4.99
CA ALA A 241 1.90 -12.37 4.35
C ALA A 241 2.53 -11.07 3.81
N ALA A 242 3.45 -10.45 4.56
CA ALA A 242 4.18 -9.26 4.14
C ALA A 242 5.08 -9.53 2.93
N GLU A 243 5.85 -10.63 2.95
CA GLU A 243 6.70 -11.05 1.83
C GLU A 243 5.88 -11.38 0.57
N LYS A 244 4.75 -12.08 0.71
CA LYS A 244 3.84 -12.36 -0.40
C LYS A 244 3.27 -11.07 -1.00
N LEU A 245 2.80 -10.16 -0.15
CA LEU A 245 2.18 -8.91 -0.58
C LEU A 245 3.20 -7.96 -1.24
N ALA A 246 4.45 -7.93 -0.76
CA ALA A 246 5.54 -7.23 -1.43
C ALA A 246 5.76 -7.77 -2.85
N ARG A 247 5.96 -9.10 -3.00
CA ARG A 247 6.15 -9.73 -4.33
C ARG A 247 4.97 -9.49 -5.29
N GLU A 248 3.74 -9.47 -4.79
CA GLU A 248 2.56 -9.15 -5.62
C GLU A 248 2.52 -7.68 -6.07
N VAL A 249 3.05 -6.75 -5.27
CA VAL A 249 3.21 -5.33 -5.66
C VAL A 249 4.37 -5.16 -6.63
N ASP A 250 5.51 -5.80 -6.38
CA ASP A 250 6.70 -5.76 -7.23
C ASP A 250 6.36 -6.28 -8.64
N ALA A 251 5.67 -7.43 -8.74
CA ALA A 251 5.19 -7.99 -10.00
C ALA A 251 4.24 -7.03 -10.74
N ARG A 252 3.22 -6.48 -10.05
CA ARG A 252 2.29 -5.50 -10.66
C ARG A 252 2.99 -4.21 -11.11
N THR A 253 4.07 -3.81 -10.45
CA THR A 253 4.87 -2.65 -10.82
C THR A 253 5.72 -2.97 -12.06
N ALA A 254 6.36 -4.13 -12.10
CA ALA A 254 7.06 -4.63 -13.27
C ALA A 254 6.14 -4.73 -14.50
N ASP A 255 4.93 -5.31 -14.36
CA ASP A 255 3.94 -5.38 -15.44
C ASP A 255 3.60 -3.99 -15.99
N ARG A 256 3.34 -3.01 -15.11
CA ARG A 256 3.05 -1.61 -15.51
C ARG A 256 4.23 -0.95 -16.22
N LEU A 257 5.45 -1.22 -15.79
CA LEU A 257 6.67 -0.70 -16.41
C LEU A 257 6.83 -1.26 -17.83
N VAL A 258 6.67 -2.58 -18.01
CA VAL A 258 6.67 -3.25 -19.32
C VAL A 258 5.57 -2.67 -20.23
N ASP A 259 4.36 -2.49 -19.70
CA ASP A 259 3.23 -1.97 -20.45
C ASP A 259 3.42 -0.50 -20.87
N THR A 260 4.05 0.30 -20.01
CA THR A 260 4.40 1.70 -20.29
C THR A 260 5.50 1.77 -21.34
N LEU A 261 6.52 0.92 -21.22
CA LEU A 261 7.63 0.79 -22.16
C LEU A 261 7.15 0.39 -23.57
N ARG A 262 6.28 -0.63 -23.68
CA ARG A 262 5.64 -1.03 -24.94
C ARG A 262 4.85 0.13 -25.57
N LYS A 263 4.12 0.92 -24.78
CA LYS A 263 3.36 2.11 -25.26
C LYS A 263 4.29 3.24 -25.73
N VAL A 264 5.43 3.46 -25.06
CA VAL A 264 6.47 4.41 -25.47
C VAL A 264 7.07 3.98 -26.81
N PHE A 265 7.58 2.75 -26.91
CA PHE A 265 8.20 2.25 -28.15
C PHE A 265 7.21 2.13 -29.31
N SER A 266 5.94 1.81 -29.06
CA SER A 266 4.87 1.87 -30.07
C SER A 266 4.74 3.23 -30.74
N ARG A 267 4.95 4.33 -30.00
CA ARG A 267 4.87 5.70 -30.53
C ARG A 267 6.17 6.09 -31.23
N VAL A 268 7.31 5.79 -30.62
CA VAL A 268 8.64 6.06 -31.18
C VAL A 268 8.83 5.35 -32.53
N LEU A 269 8.42 4.08 -32.64
CA LEU A 269 8.56 3.30 -33.88
C LEU A 269 7.58 3.77 -34.97
N LYS A 270 6.38 4.25 -34.62
CA LYS A 270 5.52 4.96 -35.58
C LYS A 270 6.15 6.26 -36.07
N GLU A 271 6.66 7.11 -35.17
CA GLU A 271 7.38 8.34 -35.55
C GLU A 271 8.63 8.06 -36.41
N LEU A 272 9.26 6.88 -36.28
CA LEU A 272 10.38 6.45 -37.12
C LEU A 272 9.94 5.80 -38.44
N ALA A 273 8.72 5.26 -38.52
CA ALA A 273 8.11 4.77 -39.76
C ALA A 273 7.62 5.92 -40.66
N ASP A 274 7.03 6.95 -40.03
CA ASP A 274 6.45 8.12 -40.72
C ASP A 274 7.52 9.11 -41.22
N LEU A 275 8.77 8.97 -40.76
CA LEU A 275 9.92 9.77 -41.18
C LEU A 275 10.82 8.96 -42.12
N ASP A 276 10.64 9.14 -43.43
CA ASP A 276 11.59 8.72 -44.46
C ASP A 276 13.01 9.15 -44.03
N ASN A 277 13.93 8.18 -43.96
CA ASN A 277 15.19 8.34 -43.24
C ASN A 277 16.33 8.74 -44.19
N PRO A 278 16.77 10.02 -44.24
CA PRO A 278 17.84 10.47 -45.13
C PRO A 278 19.23 9.95 -44.75
N MET A 279 19.38 9.33 -43.57
CA MET A 279 20.63 8.73 -43.07
C MET A 279 20.61 7.20 -43.08
N ARG A 280 19.61 6.57 -43.71
CA ARG A 280 19.59 5.10 -43.87
C ARG A 280 20.53 4.69 -45.01
N THR A 281 21.83 4.72 -44.77
CA THR A 281 22.79 4.05 -45.64
C THR A 281 22.56 2.54 -45.51
N PRO A 282 22.17 1.81 -46.57
CA PRO A 282 21.96 0.36 -46.47
C PRO A 282 23.32 -0.34 -46.42
N VAL A 283 23.69 -0.90 -45.26
CA VAL A 283 24.97 -1.62 -45.07
C VAL A 283 24.77 -3.14 -44.89
N GLY A 284 23.85 -3.70 -45.69
CA GLY A 284 23.67 -5.14 -45.96
C GLY A 284 23.41 -6.02 -44.73
N ASP A 285 23.55 -7.34 -44.81
CA ASP A 285 22.92 -8.26 -45.78
C ASP A 285 22.77 -9.53 -44.91
N GLN A 286 21.76 -9.48 -44.02
CA GLN A 286 21.66 -10.12 -42.68
C GLN A 286 22.60 -9.57 -41.57
N PRO A 287 22.21 -9.67 -40.26
CA PRO A 287 20.86 -9.80 -39.69
C PRO A 287 20.26 -8.43 -39.32
N GLY A 288 18.93 -8.29 -39.34
CA GLY A 288 18.25 -7.07 -38.83
C GLY A 288 17.98 -5.96 -39.86
N GLU A 289 18.05 -6.25 -41.17
CA GLU A 289 17.86 -5.25 -42.22
C GLU A 289 16.45 -4.66 -42.31
N GLY A 290 16.26 -3.55 -41.60
CA GLY A 290 15.33 -2.51 -41.99
C GLY A 290 13.87 -2.66 -41.53
N ALA A 291 13.53 -3.72 -40.80
CA ALA A 291 12.16 -3.98 -40.36
C ALA A 291 11.68 -3.04 -39.23
N LEU A 292 10.54 -2.39 -39.46
CA LEU A 292 9.77 -1.70 -38.42
C LEU A 292 8.80 -2.71 -37.79
N PHE A 293 8.69 -2.70 -36.46
CA PHE A 293 7.64 -3.45 -35.76
C PHE A 293 6.28 -2.79 -36.04
N GLU A 294 5.35 -3.53 -36.67
CA GLU A 294 3.97 -3.07 -36.85
C GLU A 294 3.16 -3.34 -35.58
N PRO A 295 2.45 -2.34 -35.02
CA PRO A 295 1.63 -2.55 -33.83
C PRO A 295 0.30 -3.24 -34.19
N ALA A 296 -0.01 -4.32 -33.49
CA ALA A 296 -1.25 -5.08 -33.68
C ALA A 296 -2.51 -4.20 -33.54
N ALA A 297 -3.44 -4.35 -34.49
CA ALA A 297 -4.75 -3.73 -34.42
C ALA A 297 -5.71 -4.57 -33.54
N PRO A 298 -6.64 -3.95 -32.80
CA PRO A 298 -7.58 -4.70 -31.98
C PRO A 298 -8.57 -5.49 -32.86
N GLU A 299 -8.65 -6.80 -32.62
CA GLU A 299 -9.56 -7.68 -33.35
C GLU A 299 -11.03 -7.25 -33.19
N ARG A 300 -11.72 -7.09 -34.32
CA ARG A 300 -13.19 -7.03 -34.33
C ARG A 300 -13.73 -8.44 -34.44
N ALA A 301 -14.41 -8.90 -33.40
CA ALA A 301 -15.15 -10.16 -33.45
C ALA A 301 -16.23 -10.10 -34.54
N THR A 302 -16.11 -10.95 -35.56
CA THR A 302 -17.16 -11.22 -36.55
C THR A 302 -17.75 -12.59 -36.30
N GLY A 303 -18.97 -12.61 -35.75
CA GLY A 303 -19.75 -13.83 -35.57
C GLY A 303 -20.76 -14.05 -36.71
N SER A 304 -21.03 -15.33 -36.94
CA SER A 304 -22.18 -15.90 -37.66
C SER A 304 -22.15 -15.93 -39.19
N ALA A 305 -22.10 -17.18 -39.68
CA ALA A 305 -22.35 -17.64 -41.03
C ALA A 305 -23.78 -17.36 -41.54
N ASN A 306 -23.99 -17.52 -42.86
CA ASN A 306 -24.94 -18.54 -43.31
C ASN A 306 -24.61 -19.14 -44.70
N GLU A 307 -24.92 -20.45 -44.83
CA GLU A 307 -25.28 -21.25 -46.03
C GLU A 307 -24.38 -21.32 -47.31
N SER A 308 -23.90 -22.55 -47.56
CA SER A 308 -23.46 -23.14 -48.84
C SER A 308 -24.68 -23.77 -49.60
N PRO A 309 -24.61 -24.40 -50.81
CA PRO A 309 -23.67 -25.49 -51.19
C PRO A 309 -23.14 -25.57 -52.66
N GLU A 310 -22.04 -26.33 -52.80
CA GLU A 310 -21.58 -27.31 -53.83
C GLU A 310 -22.33 -27.50 -55.19
N PRO A 311 -21.68 -28.03 -56.28
CA PRO A 311 -20.79 -29.21 -56.23
C PRO A 311 -19.56 -29.37 -57.19
N LYS A 312 -18.78 -30.41 -56.82
CA LYS A 312 -17.76 -31.26 -57.50
C LYS A 312 -18.18 -31.82 -58.90
N GLU A 313 -17.36 -32.43 -59.80
CA GLU A 313 -15.95 -32.95 -59.86
C GLU A 313 -15.48 -33.18 -61.37
N PRO A 314 -14.25 -33.69 -61.71
CA PRO A 314 -13.65 -33.86 -63.10
C PRO A 314 -13.99 -35.23 -63.78
N PRO A 315 -13.44 -35.75 -64.95
CA PRO A 315 -12.14 -35.62 -65.69
C PRO A 315 -12.24 -35.47 -67.25
N GLY A 316 -11.23 -35.65 -68.14
CA GLY A 316 -9.74 -35.71 -68.07
C GLY A 316 -9.03 -36.74 -69.02
N ILE A 317 -8.01 -36.30 -69.81
CA ILE A 317 -7.05 -37.01 -70.75
C ILE A 317 -7.63 -37.88 -71.92
N PRO A 318 -6.87 -38.29 -73.00
CA PRO A 318 -5.62 -37.80 -73.63
C PRO A 318 -5.66 -37.70 -75.22
N GLU A 319 -4.48 -37.57 -75.88
CA GLU A 319 -4.13 -37.84 -77.30
C GLU A 319 -4.51 -36.85 -78.43
N LEU A 320 -3.80 -36.75 -79.59
CA LEU A 320 -2.35 -36.78 -79.95
C LEU A 320 -2.21 -36.38 -81.47
N ALA A 321 -0.97 -36.42 -82.02
CA ALA A 321 -0.50 -36.09 -83.38
C ALA A 321 -0.31 -34.57 -83.66
N ASP A 322 0.91 -34.02 -83.74
CA ASP A 322 2.09 -34.31 -84.59
C ASP A 322 2.05 -33.61 -85.97
N LEU A 323 3.08 -32.79 -86.26
CA LEU A 323 3.97 -32.91 -87.44
C LEU A 323 5.07 -31.82 -87.46
N ASP A 324 6.30 -32.29 -87.23
CA ASP A 324 7.55 -31.98 -87.95
C ASP A 324 8.21 -30.57 -88.06
N HIS A 325 9.38 -30.52 -87.39
CA HIS A 325 10.74 -30.32 -87.98
C HIS A 325 11.48 -28.96 -87.89
N ASN A 326 12.79 -29.10 -87.57
CA ASN A 326 13.95 -28.23 -87.81
C ASN A 326 14.23 -27.00 -86.91
N ALA A 327 15.01 -27.27 -85.86
CA ALA A 327 16.39 -26.80 -85.61
C ALA A 327 16.80 -25.29 -85.72
N ALA A 328 17.58 -24.90 -84.69
CA ALA A 328 18.65 -23.89 -84.67
C ALA A 328 18.32 -22.39 -84.41
N ASP A 329 18.53 -22.02 -83.14
CA ASP A 329 19.45 -20.95 -82.67
C ASP A 329 18.97 -19.48 -82.46
N ALA A 330 19.54 -18.88 -81.40
CA ALA A 330 19.70 -17.46 -81.04
C ALA A 330 18.51 -16.53 -80.64
N SER A 331 18.48 -16.19 -79.34
CA SER A 331 18.10 -14.90 -78.69
C SER A 331 16.60 -14.55 -78.47
N PRO A 332 16.25 -13.66 -77.50
CA PRO A 332 17.07 -12.95 -76.50
C PRO A 332 16.68 -13.18 -75.01
N GLU A 333 17.40 -12.53 -74.10
CA GLU A 333 17.21 -12.56 -72.63
C GLU A 333 15.86 -11.96 -72.14
N PRO A 334 15.25 -12.54 -71.09
CA PRO A 334 14.36 -11.81 -70.18
C PRO A 334 15.13 -11.28 -68.96
N THR A 335 14.97 -9.99 -68.67
CA THR A 335 15.52 -9.29 -67.49
C THR A 335 15.21 -10.00 -66.16
N PRO A 336 16.11 -9.99 -65.16
CA PRO A 336 15.86 -10.61 -63.87
C PRO A 336 14.70 -9.92 -63.14
N SER A 337 13.61 -10.67 -62.96
CA SER A 337 12.50 -10.29 -62.08
C SER A 337 13.03 -10.08 -60.66
N GLU A 338 12.67 -8.96 -60.03
CA GLU A 338 13.03 -8.65 -58.65
C GLU A 338 12.59 -9.78 -57.71
N ALA A 339 13.57 -10.50 -57.16
CA ALA A 339 13.33 -11.51 -56.15
C ALA A 339 12.86 -10.83 -54.85
N ARG A 340 11.56 -10.82 -54.60
CA ARG A 340 10.99 -10.31 -53.34
C ARG A 340 11.38 -11.25 -52.19
N PRO A 341 12.11 -10.78 -51.16
CA PRO A 341 12.50 -11.62 -50.04
C PRO A 341 11.30 -11.93 -49.13
N ASP A 342 11.31 -13.14 -48.56
CA ASP A 342 10.22 -13.68 -47.74
C ASP A 342 10.18 -13.02 -46.35
N ARG A 343 9.12 -12.24 -46.09
CA ARG A 343 9.01 -11.36 -44.91
C ARG A 343 8.42 -12.08 -43.71
N ARG A 344 9.21 -12.88 -42.99
CA ARG A 344 8.86 -13.29 -41.61
C ARG A 344 9.09 -12.14 -40.64
N ARG A 345 8.10 -11.25 -40.57
CA ARG A 345 8.00 -10.18 -39.57
C ARG A 345 7.75 -10.78 -38.18
N THR A 346 8.62 -10.50 -37.21
CA THR A 346 8.26 -10.62 -35.79
C THR A 346 7.42 -9.40 -35.43
N THR A 347 6.11 -9.60 -35.25
CA THR A 347 5.11 -8.53 -35.11
C THR A 347 5.05 -7.90 -33.71
N ASP A 348 5.80 -8.42 -32.75
CA ASP A 348 5.69 -8.04 -31.34
C ASP A 348 6.74 -7.02 -30.92
N LEU A 349 6.28 -5.95 -30.26
CA LEU A 349 7.13 -4.92 -29.66
C LEU A 349 8.04 -5.54 -28.60
N PRO A 350 9.32 -5.10 -28.51
CA PRO A 350 10.29 -5.73 -27.63
C PRO A 350 9.81 -5.75 -26.18
N SER A 351 9.74 -6.96 -25.61
CA SER A 351 9.47 -7.17 -24.19
C SER A 351 10.76 -7.05 -23.39
N VAL A 352 10.68 -6.75 -22.10
CA VAL A 352 11.85 -6.76 -21.20
C VAL A 352 11.71 -7.82 -20.11
N SER A 353 12.84 -8.45 -19.75
CA SER A 353 12.92 -9.47 -18.70
C SER A 353 14.29 -9.41 -18.01
N PRO A 354 14.43 -9.82 -16.73
CA PRO A 354 15.74 -10.11 -16.16
C PRO A 354 16.45 -11.20 -16.96
N ASP A 355 17.76 -11.08 -17.17
CA ASP A 355 18.58 -12.11 -17.80
C ASP A 355 18.73 -13.32 -16.86
N PRO A 356 18.36 -14.55 -17.26
CA PRO A 356 18.61 -15.75 -16.45
C PRO A 356 20.09 -16.08 -16.26
N ALA A 357 20.98 -15.58 -17.14
CA ALA A 357 22.42 -15.84 -17.10
C ALA A 357 23.22 -14.54 -17.37
N PRO A 358 23.19 -13.56 -16.45
CA PRO A 358 23.77 -12.25 -16.68
C PRO A 358 25.30 -12.30 -16.76
N GLY A 359 25.86 -11.77 -17.85
CA GLY A 359 27.29 -11.49 -18.01
C GLY A 359 27.67 -10.08 -17.50
N GLU A 360 28.71 -9.49 -18.08
CA GLU A 360 29.15 -8.12 -17.75
C GLU A 360 28.29 -7.03 -18.43
N ALA A 361 27.59 -7.37 -19.51
CA ALA A 361 26.75 -6.42 -20.23
C ALA A 361 25.51 -5.99 -19.42
N ARG A 362 25.07 -4.74 -19.62
CA ARG A 362 23.83 -4.19 -19.03
C ARG A 362 22.56 -4.84 -19.59
N SER A 363 22.62 -5.28 -20.85
CA SER A 363 21.52 -5.93 -21.56
C SER A 363 22.01 -6.67 -22.80
N ARG A 364 21.17 -7.60 -23.29
CA ARG A 364 21.27 -8.28 -24.59
C ARG A 364 19.89 -8.43 -25.23
N PHE A 365 19.83 -8.49 -26.55
CA PHE A 365 18.60 -8.83 -27.28
C PHE A 365 18.59 -10.30 -27.70
N GLU A 366 17.43 -10.95 -27.59
CA GLU A 366 17.15 -12.29 -28.13
C GLU A 366 16.12 -12.16 -29.27
N PRO A 367 16.57 -12.22 -30.55
CA PRO A 367 15.71 -11.93 -31.70
C PRO A 367 14.52 -12.87 -31.84
N ASP A 368 14.73 -14.17 -31.60
CA ASP A 368 13.70 -15.21 -31.77
C ASP A 368 12.54 -15.06 -30.77
N ALA A 369 12.82 -14.53 -29.57
CA ALA A 369 11.83 -14.28 -28.54
C ALA A 369 11.28 -12.83 -28.55
N GLY A 370 11.97 -11.90 -29.23
CA GLY A 370 11.67 -10.47 -29.15
C GLY A 370 11.90 -9.88 -27.76
N ILE A 371 12.82 -10.46 -26.96
CA ILE A 371 13.07 -10.05 -25.56
C ILE A 371 14.40 -9.32 -25.44
N VAL A 372 14.37 -8.14 -24.83
CA VAL A 372 15.54 -7.45 -24.29
C VAL A 372 15.73 -7.93 -22.85
N TYR A 373 16.76 -8.75 -22.65
CA TYR A 373 17.18 -9.16 -21.32
C TYR A 373 18.03 -8.06 -20.69
N TYR A 374 17.71 -7.68 -19.45
CA TYR A 374 18.51 -6.73 -18.66
C TYR A 374 19.21 -7.42 -17.50
N ASN A 375 20.38 -6.92 -17.15
CA ASN A 375 21.18 -7.42 -16.05
C ASN A 375 20.73 -6.78 -14.73
N ASP A 376 20.05 -7.57 -13.90
CA ASP A 376 19.53 -7.17 -12.58
C ASP A 376 20.60 -7.07 -11.48
N ARG A 377 21.85 -7.44 -11.80
CA ARG A 377 23.03 -7.36 -10.92
C ARG A 377 24.00 -6.25 -11.30
N HIS A 378 23.78 -5.58 -12.43
CA HIS A 378 24.63 -4.48 -12.88
C HIS A 378 24.47 -3.26 -11.95
N GLU A 379 25.56 -2.56 -11.64
CA GLU A 379 25.58 -1.41 -10.71
C GLU A 379 24.52 -0.36 -11.05
N ASP A 380 24.46 0.11 -12.30
CA ASP A 380 23.43 1.05 -12.79
C ASP A 380 21.99 0.62 -12.47
N TYR A 381 21.66 -0.68 -12.57
CA TYR A 381 20.31 -1.18 -12.23
C TYR A 381 20.07 -1.09 -10.72
N LEU A 382 21.06 -1.48 -9.91
CA LEU A 382 20.97 -1.44 -8.45
C LEU A 382 20.82 -0.01 -7.89
N VAL A 383 21.27 1.01 -8.62
CA VAL A 383 21.08 2.43 -8.27
C VAL A 383 19.65 2.91 -8.54
N VAL A 384 18.96 2.38 -9.56
CA VAL A 384 17.65 2.89 -10.01
C VAL A 384 16.46 2.01 -9.67
N LYS A 385 16.67 0.74 -9.28
CA LYS A 385 15.60 -0.25 -9.06
C LYS A 385 14.49 0.18 -8.08
N ASP A 386 14.82 1.04 -7.12
CA ASP A 386 13.89 1.50 -6.06
C ASP A 386 13.19 2.85 -6.44
N ASP A 387 13.54 3.45 -7.59
CA ASP A 387 12.88 4.62 -8.21
C ASP A 387 12.13 4.17 -9.47
N GLU A 388 10.80 4.04 -9.41
CA GLU A 388 9.98 3.61 -10.56
C GLU A 388 10.22 4.46 -11.83
N GLY A 389 10.47 5.77 -11.67
CA GLY A 389 10.79 6.66 -12.80
C GLY A 389 12.19 6.43 -13.35
N GLY A 390 13.18 6.27 -12.48
CA GLY A 390 14.56 5.94 -12.84
C GLY A 390 14.71 4.57 -13.48
N LEU A 391 14.00 3.57 -12.97
CA LEU A 391 13.95 2.23 -13.54
C LEU A 391 13.30 2.25 -14.93
N LEU A 392 12.21 3.01 -15.13
CA LEU A 392 11.59 3.17 -16.45
C LEU A 392 12.55 3.86 -17.45
N ASP A 393 13.21 4.95 -17.04
CA ASP A 393 14.21 5.66 -17.86
C ASP A 393 15.37 4.73 -18.26
N TYR A 394 15.86 3.91 -17.32
CA TYR A 394 16.93 2.94 -17.53
C TYR A 394 16.52 1.82 -18.50
N LEU A 395 15.40 1.14 -18.24
CA LEU A 395 14.89 0.07 -19.11
C LEU A 395 14.60 0.59 -20.53
N ALA A 396 14.05 1.80 -20.65
CA ALA A 396 13.83 2.44 -21.95
C ALA A 396 15.13 2.77 -22.69
N THR A 397 16.19 3.14 -21.96
CA THR A 397 17.53 3.35 -22.52
C THR A 397 18.15 2.03 -23.00
N LEU A 398 17.94 0.92 -22.28
CA LEU A 398 18.42 -0.40 -22.69
C LEU A 398 17.71 -0.91 -23.95
N VAL A 399 16.37 -0.79 -24.03
CA VAL A 399 15.63 -1.17 -25.24
C VAL A 399 16.01 -0.30 -26.44
N ALA A 400 16.24 1.00 -26.23
CA ALA A 400 16.77 1.88 -27.27
C ALA A 400 18.15 1.41 -27.78
N LYS A 401 19.06 1.05 -26.85
CA LYS A 401 20.39 0.53 -27.17
C LYS A 401 20.31 -0.77 -27.98
N GLU A 402 19.57 -1.77 -27.48
CA GLU A 402 19.40 -3.04 -28.20
C GLU A 402 18.78 -2.85 -29.59
N TYR A 403 17.77 -1.98 -29.72
CA TYR A 403 17.14 -1.71 -31.02
C TYR A 403 18.13 -1.11 -32.03
N VAL A 404 18.95 -0.12 -31.62
CA VAL A 404 19.94 0.49 -32.51
C VAL A 404 21.05 -0.51 -32.86
N VAL A 405 21.55 -1.30 -31.90
CA VAL A 405 22.55 -2.36 -32.16
C VAL A 405 22.01 -3.40 -33.15
N TYR A 406 20.79 -3.89 -32.94
CA TYR A 406 20.19 -4.93 -33.77
C TYR A 406 19.93 -4.48 -35.21
N ASN A 407 19.51 -3.22 -35.42
CA ASN A 407 19.22 -2.70 -36.76
C ASN A 407 20.47 -2.16 -37.49
N ASN A 408 21.60 -2.01 -36.82
CA ASN A 408 22.82 -1.40 -37.38
C ASN A 408 24.09 -2.22 -37.05
N PRO A 409 24.14 -3.54 -37.33
CA PRO A 409 25.22 -4.43 -36.89
C PRO A 409 26.60 -4.14 -37.51
N ARG A 410 26.66 -3.28 -38.55
CA ARG A 410 27.88 -2.91 -39.29
C ARG A 410 28.12 -1.39 -39.38
N ALA A 411 27.36 -0.58 -38.64
CA ALA A 411 27.55 0.87 -38.64
C ALA A 411 28.89 1.27 -38.01
N ALA A 412 29.45 2.40 -38.46
CA ALA A 412 30.60 2.99 -37.78
C ALA A 412 30.19 3.56 -36.40
N ASN A 413 31.16 3.74 -35.51
CA ASN A 413 30.89 4.24 -34.15
C ASN A 413 30.17 5.59 -34.14
N ASP A 414 30.48 6.47 -35.09
CA ASP A 414 29.87 7.80 -35.19
C ASP A 414 28.40 7.72 -35.67
N ASP A 415 28.12 6.91 -36.69
CA ASP A 415 26.75 6.65 -37.17
C ASP A 415 25.89 5.99 -36.09
N PHE A 416 26.48 5.05 -35.34
CA PHE A 416 25.84 4.41 -34.19
C PHE A 416 25.52 5.42 -33.09
N ALA A 417 26.42 6.36 -32.79
CA ALA A 417 26.19 7.41 -31.80
C ALA A 417 25.04 8.35 -32.22
N GLU A 418 24.98 8.74 -33.49
CA GLU A 418 23.89 9.58 -34.02
C GLU A 418 22.53 8.86 -33.99
N GLU A 419 22.44 7.59 -34.40
CA GLU A 419 21.19 6.82 -34.29
C GLU A 419 20.79 6.55 -32.83
N MET A 420 21.76 6.38 -31.92
CA MET A 420 21.48 6.34 -30.47
C MET A 420 20.90 7.66 -29.95
N VAL A 421 21.47 8.81 -30.32
CA VAL A 421 20.93 10.13 -29.96
C VAL A 421 19.52 10.31 -30.54
N ARG A 422 19.32 10.01 -31.82
CA ARG A 422 18.04 10.05 -32.53
C ARG A 422 16.95 9.24 -31.81
N MET A 423 17.28 8.03 -31.37
CA MET A 423 16.38 7.14 -30.65
C MET A 423 16.07 7.69 -29.25
N LEU A 424 17.10 8.00 -28.44
CA LEU A 424 16.93 8.44 -27.06
C LEU A 424 16.15 9.75 -26.93
N VAL A 425 16.30 10.68 -27.88
CA VAL A 425 15.51 11.93 -27.93
C VAL A 425 14.00 11.63 -28.10
N ARG A 426 13.64 10.67 -28.96
CA ARG A 426 12.23 10.27 -29.18
C ARG A 426 11.69 9.50 -27.98
N VAL A 427 12.44 8.56 -27.43
CA VAL A 427 12.07 7.82 -26.22
C VAL A 427 11.79 8.78 -25.05
N ARG A 428 12.70 9.72 -24.78
CA ARG A 428 12.54 10.75 -23.73
C ARG A 428 11.34 11.69 -23.95
N ARG A 429 10.93 11.92 -25.20
CA ARG A 429 9.73 12.72 -25.52
C ARG A 429 8.43 12.03 -25.09
N HIS A 430 8.38 10.70 -25.16
CA HIS A 430 7.18 9.89 -24.85
C HIS A 430 7.17 9.30 -23.44
N LEU A 431 8.31 9.29 -22.75
CA LEU A 431 8.41 8.87 -21.35
C LEU A 431 7.56 9.79 -20.42
N PRO A 432 6.94 9.25 -19.37
CA PRO A 432 6.25 10.06 -18.36
C PRO A 432 7.21 11.06 -17.71
N ARG A 433 6.82 12.34 -17.63
CA ARG A 433 7.61 13.32 -16.89
C ARG A 433 7.63 12.95 -15.40
N ARG A 434 8.83 12.86 -14.83
CA ARG A 434 9.04 12.79 -13.37
C ARG A 434 8.26 13.95 -12.72
N ARG A 435 7.53 13.64 -11.63
CA ARG A 435 6.74 14.59 -10.83
C ARG A 435 7.52 15.03 -9.60
#